data_AF-A0A810L2E6-F1
#
_entry.id   AF-A0A810L2E6-F1
#
_cell.length_a   1.000
_cell.length_b   1.000
_cell.length_c   1.000
_cell.angle_alpha   90.00
_cell.angle_beta   90.00
_cell.angle_gamma   90.00
#
_symmetry.space_group_name_H-M   'P 1'
#
loop_
_entity.id
_entity.type
_entity.pdbx_description
1 polymer ?
#
loop_
_entity_poly.entity_id
_entity_poly.type
_entity_poly.pdbx_seq_one_letter_code
_entity_poly.pdbx_strand_id
1 'polypeptide(L)'
;MPIARATRAAGPAVVHTGGVTHPELAQRPRWRFTGDGRFPVAARFDDRWWVLRINGFPDHPLWTLFVAGVARFDLDDVPTGWGRPLDRSAPTLPDDTAAAVLAPVRRFTAYGSEHGRPCDGPFCCDG
;
A
#
# COMPACT_ATOMS: atom_id res chain seq x y z
N MET A 1 16.17 -37.05 0.72
CA MET A 1 16.25 -36.00 1.76
C MET A 1 15.40 -34.82 1.31
N PRO A 2 14.33 -34.42 2.01
CA PRO A 2 13.61 -33.21 1.66
C PRO A 2 14.40 -31.98 2.16
N ILE A 3 14.67 -31.05 1.26
CA ILE A 3 15.26 -29.75 1.58
C ILE A 3 14.19 -28.95 2.33
N ALA A 4 14.42 -28.70 3.62
CA ALA A 4 13.54 -27.83 4.40
C ALA A 4 13.57 -26.42 3.79
N ARG A 5 12.42 -25.97 3.26
CA ARG A 5 12.23 -24.56 2.87
C ARG A 5 12.33 -23.74 4.15
N ALA A 6 13.43 -23.02 4.32
CA ALA A 6 13.54 -22.00 5.35
C ALA A 6 12.48 -20.93 5.06
N THR A 7 11.40 -20.93 5.84
CA THR A 7 10.52 -19.78 5.96
C THR A 7 11.36 -18.65 6.55
N ARG A 8 11.83 -17.74 5.70
CA ARG A 8 12.40 -16.47 6.16
C ARG A 8 11.32 -15.82 7.03
N ALA A 9 11.59 -15.69 8.33
CA ALA A 9 10.77 -14.84 9.18
C ALA A 9 10.72 -13.47 8.50
N ALA A 10 9.50 -12.99 8.20
CA ALA A 10 9.33 -11.63 7.70
C ALA A 10 9.93 -10.69 8.76
N GLY A 11 10.94 -9.92 8.35
CA GLY A 11 11.55 -8.92 9.23
C GLY A 11 10.52 -7.83 9.57
N PRO A 12 10.84 -6.93 10.51
CA PRO A 12 10.00 -5.75 10.73
C PRO A 12 9.88 -4.98 9.41
N ALA A 13 8.67 -4.48 9.13
CA ALA A 13 8.45 -3.60 8.00
C ALA A 13 9.45 -2.44 8.05
N VAL A 14 10.19 -2.24 6.97
CA VAL A 14 11.10 -1.09 6.84
C VAL A 14 10.24 0.08 6.39
N VAL A 15 10.14 1.10 7.23
CA VAL A 15 9.38 2.31 6.96
C VAL A 15 10.32 3.44 6.58
N HIS A 16 10.06 4.07 5.45
CA HIS A 16 10.88 5.16 4.94
C HIS A 16 10.25 6.51 5.25
N THR A 17 10.35 6.96 6.51
CA THR A 17 10.05 8.34 6.90
C THR A 17 10.91 8.76 8.09
N GLY A 18 11.54 9.94 8.04
CA GLY A 18 12.43 10.41 9.09
C GLY A 18 11.72 10.64 10.42
N GLY A 19 12.14 9.95 11.49
CA GLY A 19 11.88 10.28 12.89
C GLY A 19 10.43 10.29 13.41
N VAL A 20 9.42 10.16 12.55
CA VAL A 20 8.00 10.20 12.92
C VAL A 20 7.51 8.82 13.34
N THR A 21 6.78 8.75 14.46
CA THR A 21 6.09 7.53 14.87
C THR A 21 4.86 7.27 14.00
N HIS A 22 4.74 6.04 13.47
CA HIS A 22 3.61 5.62 12.64
C HIS A 22 2.69 4.67 13.42
N PRO A 23 1.63 5.16 14.07
CA PRO A 23 0.71 4.30 14.85
C PRO A 23 0.02 3.25 13.98
N GLU A 24 -0.08 3.48 12.67
CA GLU A 24 -0.66 2.54 11.71
C GLU A 24 0.05 1.18 11.69
N LEU A 25 1.36 1.16 11.97
CA LEU A 25 2.18 -0.06 11.97
C LEU A 25 1.77 -1.05 13.06
N ALA A 26 1.19 -0.57 14.16
CA ALA A 26 0.75 -1.41 15.27
C ALA A 26 -0.65 -2.01 15.06
N GLN A 27 -1.36 -1.61 14.00
CA GLN A 27 -2.74 -2.01 13.77
C GLN A 27 -2.88 -3.34 13.04
N ARG A 28 -4.11 -3.86 12.99
CA ARG A 28 -4.47 -5.13 12.34
C ARG A 28 -5.61 -4.94 11.34
N PRO A 29 -5.38 -4.22 10.23
CA PRO A 29 -6.40 -3.95 9.22
C PRO A 29 -6.93 -5.25 8.59
N ARG A 30 -8.23 -5.25 8.25
CA ARG A 30 -8.87 -6.30 7.45
C ARG A 30 -8.90 -5.88 5.99
N TRP A 31 -7.94 -6.35 5.21
CA TRP A 31 -7.81 -6.03 3.79
C TRP A 31 -8.94 -6.64 2.96
N ARG A 32 -9.37 -5.88 1.95
CA ARG A 32 -10.35 -6.27 0.95
C ARG A 32 -9.88 -5.79 -0.42
N PHE A 33 -10.11 -6.60 -1.45
CA PHE A 33 -9.73 -6.21 -2.81
C PHE A 33 -10.59 -5.06 -3.32
N THR A 34 -9.98 -4.15 -4.06
CA THR A 34 -10.66 -3.02 -4.71
C THR A 34 -10.98 -3.30 -6.18
N GLY A 35 -10.33 -4.31 -6.78
CA GLY A 35 -10.36 -4.57 -8.22
C GLY A 35 -9.37 -3.72 -9.04
N ASP A 36 -8.61 -2.81 -8.42
CA ASP A 36 -7.64 -1.95 -9.11
C ASP A 36 -6.20 -2.46 -8.95
N GLY A 37 -5.49 -2.68 -10.06
CA GLY A 37 -4.14 -3.25 -10.01
C GLY A 37 -3.08 -2.37 -9.35
N ARG A 38 -3.25 -1.04 -9.35
CA ARG A 38 -2.33 -0.09 -8.69
C ARG A 38 -2.67 0.08 -7.23
N PHE A 39 -3.96 0.06 -6.90
CA PHE A 39 -4.47 0.18 -5.54
C PHE A 39 -5.20 -1.10 -5.09
N PRO A 40 -4.52 -2.25 -5.02
CA PRO A 40 -5.15 -3.58 -4.99
C PRO A 40 -6.09 -3.80 -3.82
N VAL A 41 -5.79 -3.18 -2.66
CA VAL A 41 -6.53 -3.46 -1.43
C VAL A 41 -6.77 -2.21 -0.61
N ALA A 42 -7.89 -2.24 0.11
CA ALA A 42 -8.25 -1.25 1.09
C ALA A 42 -8.74 -1.91 2.37
N ALA A 43 -8.66 -1.18 3.48
CA ALA A 43 -9.20 -1.58 4.76
C ALA A 43 -9.88 -0.38 5.44
N ARG A 44 -10.96 -0.64 6.18
CA ARG A 44 -11.59 0.35 7.05
C ARG A 44 -11.02 0.18 8.46
N PHE A 45 -10.42 1.23 9.00
CA PHE A 45 -9.90 1.26 10.36
C PHE A 45 -10.21 2.61 11.00
N ASP A 46 -10.81 2.62 12.19
CA ASP A 46 -11.17 3.84 12.95
C ASP A 46 -11.83 4.92 12.08
N ASP A 47 -12.87 4.52 11.36
CA ASP A 47 -13.59 5.37 10.41
C ASP A 47 -12.76 6.10 9.35
N ARG A 48 -11.61 5.52 9.01
CA ARG A 48 -10.77 5.96 7.89
C ARG A 48 -10.51 4.81 6.94
N TRP A 49 -10.52 5.14 5.65
CA TRP A 49 -10.09 4.21 4.62
C TRP A 49 -8.59 4.24 4.49
N TRP A 50 -8.00 3.07 4.60
CA TRP A 50 -6.60 2.80 4.30
C TRP A 50 -6.55 2.17 2.93
N VAL A 51 -5.66 2.65 2.07
CA VAL A 51 -5.45 2.11 0.73
C VAL A 51 -3.97 1.85 0.54
N LEU A 52 -3.63 0.68 0.01
CA LEU A 52 -2.27 0.35 -0.39
C LEU A 52 -2.09 0.54 -1.88
N ARG A 53 -1.05 1.27 -2.27
CA ARG A 53 -0.53 1.29 -3.65
C ARG A 53 0.62 0.30 -3.77
N ILE A 54 0.67 -0.45 -4.87
CA ILE A 54 1.89 -1.17 -5.28
C ILE A 54 2.71 -0.23 -6.17
N ASN A 55 3.97 -0.04 -5.80
CA ASN A 55 4.93 0.79 -6.52
C ASN A 55 5.78 -0.04 -7.50
N GLY A 56 6.46 0.64 -8.41
CA GLY A 56 7.46 0.03 -9.28
C GLY A 56 8.73 -0.32 -8.49
N PHE A 57 8.82 -1.58 -8.03
CA PHE A 57 10.02 -2.16 -7.40
C PHE A 57 10.96 -2.71 -8.49
N PRO A 58 12.31 -2.64 -8.36
CA PRO A 58 13.11 -2.36 -7.17
C PRO A 58 13.50 -0.89 -6.94
N ASP A 59 13.21 -0.01 -7.89
CA ASP A 59 13.68 1.38 -7.85
C ASP A 59 13.00 2.20 -6.73
N HIS A 60 11.85 1.73 -6.24
CA HIS A 60 11.07 2.35 -5.17
C HIS A 60 10.66 1.32 -4.10
N PRO A 61 10.35 1.76 -2.86
CA PRO A 61 9.75 0.89 -1.86
C PRO A 61 8.47 0.25 -2.41
N LEU A 62 8.22 -1.02 -2.11
CA LEU A 62 7.17 -1.79 -2.76
C LEU A 62 5.75 -1.22 -2.55
N TRP A 63 5.50 -0.60 -1.40
CA TRP A 63 4.17 -0.12 -1.02
C TRP A 63 4.18 1.33 -0.58
N THR A 64 3.05 2.01 -0.80
CA THR A 64 2.72 3.28 -0.14
C THR A 64 1.37 3.14 0.56
N LEU A 65 1.31 3.51 1.85
CA LEU A 65 0.05 3.59 2.60
C LEU A 65 -0.59 4.97 2.41
N PHE A 66 -1.86 4.98 2.01
CA PHE A 66 -2.72 6.15 2.06
C PHE A 66 -3.75 6.00 3.17
N VAL A 67 -3.98 7.05 3.95
CA VAL A 67 -5.04 7.10 4.96
C VAL A 67 -5.93 8.31 4.67
N ALA A 68 -7.23 8.05 4.50
CA ALA A 68 -8.21 9.07 4.12
C ALA A 68 -7.79 9.90 2.89
N GLY A 69 -7.16 9.25 1.91
CA GLY A 69 -6.71 9.91 0.68
C GLY A 69 -5.38 10.67 0.77
N VAL A 70 -4.68 10.59 1.90
CA VAL A 70 -3.39 11.26 2.12
C VAL A 70 -2.28 10.21 2.22
N ALA A 71 -1.21 10.38 1.46
CA ALA A 71 -0.02 9.53 1.57
C ALA A 71 0.59 9.66 2.98
N ARG A 72 0.86 8.52 3.64
CA ARG A 72 1.38 8.49 5.00
C ARG A 72 2.85 8.14 5.04
N PHE A 73 3.22 7.01 4.44
CA PHE A 73 4.59 6.51 4.40
C PHE A 73 4.74 5.36 3.40
N ASP A 74 5.98 5.11 3.03
CA ASP A 74 6.40 4.02 2.17
C ASP A 74 6.91 2.81 2.96
N LEU A 75 6.80 1.62 2.37
CA LEU A 75 7.19 0.36 2.95
C LEU A 75 7.84 -0.55 1.90
N ASP A 76 8.94 -1.20 2.26
CA ASP A 76 9.49 -2.29 1.43
C ASP A 76 8.69 -3.59 1.57
N ASP A 77 8.10 -3.79 2.75
CA ASP A 77 7.20 -4.91 3.06
C ASP A 77 6.20 -4.48 4.14
N VAL A 78 5.07 -5.19 4.24
CA VAL A 78 4.01 -4.86 5.19
C VAL A 78 4.29 -5.43 6.59
N PRO A 79 3.85 -4.75 7.67
CA PRO A 79 3.97 -5.27 9.03
C PRO A 79 3.29 -6.64 9.18
N THR A 80 3.88 -7.54 9.97
CA THR A 80 3.28 -8.86 10.25
C THR A 80 1.85 -8.75 10.81
N GLY A 81 1.58 -7.72 11.61
CA GLY A 81 0.25 -7.45 12.18
C GLY A 81 -0.82 -7.16 11.13
N TRP A 82 -0.44 -6.72 9.93
CA TRP A 82 -1.35 -6.46 8.81
C TRP A 82 -1.74 -7.74 8.06
N GLY A 83 -1.16 -8.89 8.43
CA GLY A 83 -1.40 -10.15 7.76
C GLY A 83 -0.84 -10.15 6.34
N ARG A 84 -1.62 -10.66 5.39
CA ARG A 84 -1.25 -10.75 3.97
C ARG A 84 -2.25 -9.93 3.15
N PRO A 85 -1.92 -8.68 2.78
CA PRO A 85 -2.85 -7.82 2.07
C PRO A 85 -3.35 -8.44 0.77
N LEU A 86 -2.48 -9.10 0.01
CA LEU A 86 -2.84 -9.77 -1.25
C LEU A 86 -3.28 -11.23 -1.09
N ASP A 87 -3.74 -11.64 0.09
CA ASP A 87 -4.31 -12.98 0.27
C ASP A 87 -5.57 -13.11 -0.60
N ARG A 88 -5.55 -14.03 -1.57
CA ARG A 88 -6.67 -14.23 -2.52
C ARG A 88 -7.95 -14.73 -1.86
N SER A 89 -7.89 -15.17 -0.60
CA SER A 89 -9.08 -15.51 0.19
C SER A 89 -9.81 -14.28 0.75
N ALA A 90 -9.19 -13.09 0.70
CA ALA A 90 -9.81 -11.86 1.16
C ALA A 90 -11.00 -11.46 0.26
N PRO A 91 -12.10 -10.95 0.84
CA PRO A 91 -13.28 -10.57 0.06
C PRO A 91 -13.02 -9.30 -0.76
N THR A 92 -13.67 -9.20 -1.91
CA THR A 92 -13.70 -7.97 -2.73
C THR A 92 -14.69 -6.96 -2.16
N LEU A 93 -14.38 -5.67 -2.27
CA LEU A 93 -15.33 -4.59 -2.01
C LEU A 93 -16.39 -4.53 -3.11
N PRO A 94 -17.63 -4.14 -2.80
CA PRO A 94 -18.58 -3.75 -3.84
C PRO A 94 -18.02 -2.63 -4.72
N ASP A 95 -18.34 -2.64 -6.01
CA ASP A 95 -17.74 -1.73 -7.01
C ASP A 95 -17.95 -0.24 -6.67
N ASP A 96 -19.13 0.12 -6.16
CA ASP A 96 -19.46 1.48 -5.72
C ASP A 96 -18.59 1.92 -4.53
N THR A 97 -18.37 1.02 -3.57
CA THR A 97 -17.53 1.24 -2.41
C THR A 97 -16.07 1.36 -2.84
N ALA A 98 -15.60 0.48 -3.73
CA ALA A 98 -14.25 0.55 -4.27
C ALA A 98 -14.02 1.87 -5.01
N ALA A 99 -14.95 2.29 -5.86
CA ALA A 99 -14.87 3.56 -6.58
C ALA A 99 -14.79 4.75 -5.60
N ALA A 100 -15.63 4.78 -4.56
CA ALA A 100 -15.62 5.83 -3.55
C ALA A 100 -14.31 5.87 -2.74
N VAL A 101 -13.78 4.71 -2.36
CA VAL A 101 -12.52 4.58 -1.62
C VAL A 101 -11.32 5.01 -2.45
N LEU A 102 -11.33 4.69 -3.75
CA LEU A 102 -10.23 4.99 -4.65
C LEU A 102 -10.25 6.43 -5.18
N ALA A 103 -11.41 7.06 -5.30
CA ALA A 103 -11.55 8.43 -5.81
C ALA A 103 -10.50 9.43 -5.26
N PRO A 104 -10.25 9.53 -3.94
CA PRO A 104 -9.28 10.49 -3.41
C PRO A 104 -7.80 10.14 -3.70
N VAL A 105 -7.48 8.88 -4.02
CA VAL A 105 -6.11 8.43 -4.29
C VAL A 105 -5.81 8.23 -5.78
N ARG A 106 -6.81 8.34 -6.67
CA ARG A 106 -6.65 8.16 -8.13
C ARG A 106 -5.51 8.99 -8.73
N ARG A 107 -5.33 10.22 -8.24
CA ARG A 107 -4.25 11.14 -8.65
C ARG A 107 -2.84 10.64 -8.29
N PHE A 108 -2.72 9.66 -7.39
CA PHE A 108 -1.44 9.13 -6.91
C PHE A 108 -1.00 7.85 -7.60
N THR A 109 -1.48 7.63 -8.81
CA THR A 109 -1.20 6.42 -9.60
C THR A 109 0.30 6.24 -9.85
N ALA A 110 1.04 7.33 -10.10
CA ALA A 110 2.49 7.31 -10.23
C ALA A 110 3.19 7.53 -8.88
N TYR A 111 4.23 6.75 -8.60
CA TYR A 111 5.09 6.99 -7.43
C TYR A 111 5.68 8.41 -7.45
N GLY A 112 5.74 9.08 -6.30
CA GLY A 112 6.26 10.44 -6.16
C GLY A 112 5.24 11.57 -6.41
N SER A 113 4.10 11.30 -7.05
CA SER A 113 3.04 12.29 -7.30
C SER A 113 2.40 12.86 -6.02
N GLU A 114 2.52 12.15 -4.90
CA GLU A 114 2.13 12.58 -3.56
C GLU A 114 2.88 13.81 -3.03
N HIS A 115 4.06 14.11 -3.58
CA HIS A 115 4.87 15.24 -3.15
C HIS A 115 4.52 16.55 -3.86
N GLY A 116 3.49 16.56 -4.72
CA GLY A 116 3.04 17.77 -5.42
C GLY A 116 4.08 18.36 -6.38
N ARG A 117 5.19 17.65 -6.60
CA ARG A 117 6.15 17.99 -7.64
C ARG A 117 5.67 17.31 -8.92
N PRO A 118 5.29 18.05 -9.98
CA PRO A 118 5.20 17.42 -11.30
C PRO A 118 6.52 16.70 -11.54
N CYS A 119 6.44 15.48 -12.05
CA CYS A 119 7.63 14.67 -12.27
C CYS A 119 8.56 15.40 -13.26
N ASP A 120 9.60 16.08 -12.78
CA ASP A 120 10.63 16.72 -13.60
C ASP A 120 11.65 15.70 -14.17
N GLY A 121 11.32 14.41 -14.11
CA GLY A 121 12.15 13.32 -14.60
C GLY A 121 11.69 12.83 -15.97
N PRO A 122 12.60 12.56 -16.92
CA PRO A 122 12.26 12.16 -18.29
C PRO A 122 11.56 10.80 -18.42
N PHE A 123 11.38 10.06 -17.31
CA PHE A 123 10.79 8.71 -17.30
C PHE A 123 9.34 8.65 -16.81
N CYS A 124 8.79 9.75 -16.28
CA CYS A 124 7.41 9.77 -15.78
C CYS A 124 6.40 10.38 -16.76
N CYS A 125 6.88 10.91 -17.88
CA CYS A 125 6.09 11.56 -18.91
C CYS A 125 6.23 10.78 -20.23
N ASP A 126 5.69 9.57 -20.31
CA ASP A 126 5.38 8.97 -21.61
C ASP A 126 4.20 7.99 -21.50
N GLY A 127 3.09 8.38 -22.13
CA GLY A 127 2.07 7.49 -22.71
C GLY A 127 1.01 6.91 -21.78
#